data_AF-A0A9P5WD83-F1
#
_entry.id   AF-A0A9P5WD83-F1
#
_cell.length_a   1.000
_cell.length_b   1.000
_cell.length_c   1.000
_cell.angle_alpha   90.00
_cell.angle_beta   90.00
_cell.angle_gamma   90.00
#
_symmetry.space_group_name_H-M   'P 1'
#
loop_
_entity.id
_entity.type
_entity.pdbx_description
1 polymer ?
#
loop_
_entity_poly.entity_id
_entity_poly.type
_entity_poly.pdbx_seq_one_letter_code
_entity_poly.pdbx_strand_id
1 'polypeptide(L)'
;MDKSDSLMKPTETASAAATPLAAAATLPDSIHPSPISRRNSQKRQSLTGLKFLNELLDDHDHDINHEINPINDTTSLKPEQEPSVSLFLQDDLAFEQVGDRISEFQEDEFVKQALAKGMDLREYAHHIESELDSVGQDHEDDYIHQSQAFVDLHGQIKSCDEILETMENLLSIFQTDLGNISTEIQTLQTKSVSMSIQLKNRMAVENNLNDLLEGILITPQLIRKIYDGEVDETWLAALAELNSKMYNAKARQGRHIRALKETVEKIREFLLAKIKSFRIPNTNVQIMQHSVLLKYKELNQFVMERHSEVATEIRQTYANTLRWYFSNQFETYAAGLEKLQSPVGDKYEMLCTDESARKGLFGTTKALQQKTNVFAVGSRLDTLKNQDAGLILIHVANEKHLKYPYEALFRSFNLALIDNASSEYLFLVEYFSKRSQPDIEGIRGVFSHIFEPTLKLGLARTKIKPKNVHPHWIARRYGEFACSLLLLNDEKADVMP
;
A
#
# COMPACT_ATOMS: atom_id res chain seq x y z
N MET A 1 71.66 -50.01 -17.42
CA MET A 1 71.20 -50.78 -16.26
C MET A 1 69.80 -50.26 -15.96
N ASP A 2 68.74 -50.91 -16.45
CA ASP A 2 68.21 -52.22 -16.03
C ASP A 2 67.65 -52.20 -14.59
N LYS A 3 66.44 -52.71 -14.32
CA LYS A 3 65.38 -53.21 -15.24
C LYS A 3 63.99 -53.20 -14.60
N SER A 4 63.00 -53.50 -15.44
CA SER A 4 61.58 -53.74 -15.16
C SER A 4 61.29 -54.97 -14.28
N ASP A 5 60.13 -54.96 -13.61
CA ASP A 5 59.01 -55.90 -13.85
C ASP A 5 57.69 -55.26 -13.32
N SER A 6 56.50 -55.32 -13.93
CA SER A 6 55.74 -56.40 -14.61
C SER A 6 55.05 -57.31 -13.57
N LEU A 7 53.73 -57.29 -13.35
CA LEU A 7 52.58 -57.66 -14.22
C LEU A 7 51.27 -56.96 -13.65
N MET A 8 49.99 -57.09 -14.08
CA MET A 8 49.25 -57.82 -15.15
C MET A 8 47.90 -57.09 -15.48
N LYS A 9 47.18 -57.55 -16.52
CA LYS A 9 45.78 -57.26 -16.96
C LYS A 9 45.33 -58.45 -17.88
N PRO A 10 44.12 -58.54 -18.48
CA PRO A 10 42.79 -57.92 -18.23
C PRO A 10 41.62 -58.97 -18.25
N THR A 11 40.35 -58.50 -18.22
CA THR A 11 39.13 -58.98 -18.97
C THR A 11 37.92 -58.18 -18.44
N GLU A 12 36.98 -57.53 -19.16
CA GLU A 12 36.48 -57.48 -20.56
C GLU A 12 35.12 -58.18 -20.81
N THR A 13 34.35 -57.68 -21.79
CA THR A 13 32.90 -57.88 -22.15
C THR A 13 31.91 -56.97 -21.39
N ALA A 14 30.97 -56.19 -21.99
CA ALA A 14 30.10 -56.25 -23.19
C ALA A 14 28.77 -57.01 -22.95
N SER A 15 27.59 -56.68 -23.52
CA SER A 15 27.17 -55.68 -24.54
C SER A 15 25.66 -55.34 -24.42
N ALA A 16 25.11 -54.52 -25.35
CA ALA A 16 23.71 -54.38 -25.85
C ALA A 16 22.49 -54.66 -24.93
N ALA A 17 21.46 -53.80 -24.75
CA ALA A 17 20.60 -53.02 -25.67
C ALA A 17 19.32 -53.75 -26.19
N ALA A 18 18.33 -52.94 -26.62
CA ALA A 18 17.04 -53.26 -27.28
C ALA A 18 15.78 -53.56 -26.43
N THR A 19 14.69 -52.84 -26.75
CA THR A 19 13.27 -53.14 -26.47
C THR A 19 12.73 -54.12 -27.53
N PRO A 20 11.56 -54.79 -27.32
CA PRO A 20 10.37 -54.37 -28.08
C PRO A 20 8.99 -54.64 -27.40
N LEU A 21 7.92 -54.55 -28.21
CA LEU A 21 6.47 -54.45 -27.95
C LEU A 21 5.68 -55.75 -27.64
N ALA A 22 4.40 -55.57 -27.24
CA ALA A 22 3.22 -56.47 -27.40
C ALA A 22 3.18 -57.77 -26.53
N ALA A 23 2.05 -58.44 -26.23
CA ALA A 23 0.59 -58.15 -26.19
C ALA A 23 -0.14 -59.42 -25.66
N ALA A 24 -1.41 -59.47 -25.23
CA ALA A 24 -2.37 -58.53 -24.60
C ALA A 24 -3.64 -59.33 -24.17
N ALA A 25 -4.36 -58.97 -23.09
CA ALA A 25 -5.62 -59.63 -22.69
C ALA A 25 -6.60 -58.74 -21.87
N THR A 26 -7.86 -58.80 -22.30
CA THR A 26 -9.16 -58.31 -21.74
C THR A 26 -9.47 -58.69 -20.27
N LEU A 27 -10.42 -58.11 -19.50
CA LEU A 27 -11.37 -56.95 -19.54
C LEU A 27 -12.07 -56.87 -18.13
N PRO A 28 -13.12 -56.04 -17.92
CA PRO A 28 -13.16 -54.62 -17.53
C PRO A 28 -13.25 -54.44 -15.97
N ASP A 29 -13.50 -53.31 -15.32
CA ASP A 29 -13.90 -51.91 -15.65
C ASP A 29 -13.40 -50.96 -14.51
N SER A 30 -13.67 -49.66 -14.34
CA SER A 30 -14.56 -48.69 -15.01
C SER A 30 -14.07 -47.22 -14.85
N ILE A 31 -14.71 -46.32 -15.61
CA ILE A 31 -14.91 -44.86 -15.44
C ILE A 31 -13.87 -44.04 -14.62
N HIS A 32 -13.18 -43.14 -15.33
CA HIS A 32 -12.20 -42.18 -14.81
C HIS A 32 -12.71 -40.72 -14.95
N PRO A 33 -12.47 -39.81 -13.98
CA PRO A 33 -12.69 -38.37 -14.16
C PRO A 33 -11.38 -37.63 -14.47
N SER A 34 -11.40 -36.64 -15.39
CA SER A 34 -10.49 -35.47 -15.55
C SER A 34 -10.76 -34.75 -16.91
N PRO A 35 -10.01 -33.71 -17.34
CA PRO A 35 -10.20 -32.33 -16.87
C PRO A 35 -10.33 -31.30 -18.02
N ILE A 36 -10.70 -30.03 -17.73
CA ILE A 36 -10.51 -28.90 -18.67
C ILE A 36 -10.39 -27.54 -17.95
N SER A 37 -9.82 -26.54 -18.63
CA SER A 37 -9.28 -25.30 -18.05
C SER A 37 -10.29 -24.21 -17.65
N ARG A 38 -9.87 -23.36 -16.71
CA ARG A 38 -10.55 -22.10 -16.33
C ARG A 38 -10.58 -21.08 -17.49
N ARG A 39 -11.74 -20.49 -17.79
CA ARG A 39 -11.84 -19.08 -18.24
C ARG A 39 -13.23 -18.47 -18.01
N ASN A 40 -13.22 -17.25 -17.49
CA ASN A 40 -14.24 -16.20 -17.44
C ASN A 40 -15.69 -16.53 -17.88
N SER A 41 -16.63 -16.51 -16.92
CA SER A 41 -18.07 -16.31 -17.18
C SER A 41 -18.50 -14.90 -16.71
N GLN A 42 -19.49 -14.30 -17.39
CA GLN A 42 -19.79 -12.86 -17.27
C GLN A 42 -20.76 -12.53 -16.12
N LYS A 43 -20.42 -11.52 -15.31
CA LYS A 43 -21.27 -11.00 -14.22
C LYS A 43 -22.12 -9.80 -14.67
N ARG A 44 -23.09 -10.03 -15.58
CA ARG A 44 -24.10 -9.03 -16.01
C ARG A 44 -25.41 -9.72 -16.42
N GLN A 45 -26.49 -9.55 -15.65
CA GLN A 45 -27.91 -9.48 -16.12
C GLN A 45 -28.99 -9.35 -15.02
N SER A 46 -28.64 -9.11 -13.74
CA SER A 46 -29.62 -9.02 -12.62
C SER A 46 -29.92 -7.61 -12.08
N LEU A 47 -29.44 -6.55 -12.74
CA LEU A 47 -29.39 -5.19 -12.17
C LEU A 47 -30.40 -4.19 -12.81
N THR A 48 -31.26 -4.67 -13.71
CA THR A 48 -32.23 -3.82 -14.43
C THR A 48 -33.61 -3.81 -13.77
N GLY A 49 -34.16 -4.99 -13.43
CA GLY A 49 -35.53 -5.11 -12.88
C GLY A 49 -35.71 -4.43 -11.52
N LEU A 50 -34.69 -4.45 -10.66
CA LEU A 50 -34.74 -3.80 -9.34
C LEU A 50 -34.66 -2.27 -9.37
N LYS A 51 -34.35 -1.65 -10.52
CA LYS A 51 -34.47 -0.19 -10.67
C LYS A 51 -35.88 0.22 -11.03
N PHE A 52 -36.47 -0.45 -12.03
CA PHE A 52 -37.80 -0.16 -12.55
C PHE A 52 -38.90 -0.21 -11.48
N LEU A 53 -38.78 -1.10 -10.48
CA LEU A 53 -39.73 -1.20 -9.37
C LEU A 53 -39.56 -0.08 -8.30
N ASN A 54 -38.38 0.52 -8.16
CA ASN A 54 -38.16 1.61 -7.21
C ASN A 54 -38.55 2.97 -7.81
N GLU A 55 -38.57 3.08 -9.13
CA GLU A 55 -38.96 4.27 -9.90
C GLU A 55 -40.49 4.40 -10.05
N LEU A 56 -41.24 3.40 -9.59
CA LEU A 56 -42.71 3.28 -9.65
C LEU A 56 -43.40 3.43 -8.28
N LEU A 57 -42.64 3.74 -7.22
CA LEU A 57 -43.10 3.83 -5.83
C LEU A 57 -42.81 5.17 -5.15
N ASP A 58 -42.03 6.07 -5.77
CA ASP A 58 -41.70 7.40 -5.22
C ASP A 58 -42.68 8.52 -5.66
N ASP A 59 -43.62 8.25 -6.57
CA ASP A 59 -44.36 9.27 -7.34
C ASP A 59 -45.83 9.49 -6.88
N HIS A 60 -46.15 9.21 -5.61
CA HIS A 60 -47.52 9.34 -5.08
C HIS A 60 -47.66 9.72 -3.59
N ASP A 61 -46.90 10.72 -3.14
CA ASP A 61 -47.16 11.38 -1.85
C ASP A 61 -46.62 12.83 -1.83
N HIS A 62 -47.44 13.83 -2.22
CA HIS A 62 -47.34 15.23 -1.80
C HIS A 62 -48.63 16.02 -2.08
N ASP A 63 -48.94 16.95 -1.16
CA ASP A 63 -50.09 17.88 -1.14
C ASP A 63 -51.49 17.21 -1.25
N ILE A 64 -52.42 17.41 -0.31
CA ILE A 64 -52.89 18.71 0.20
C ILE A 64 -53.19 18.64 1.70
N ASN A 65 -52.75 19.65 2.46
CA ASN A 65 -53.34 20.02 3.75
C ASN A 65 -53.93 21.42 3.65
N HIS A 66 -55.22 21.59 3.95
CA HIS A 66 -55.81 22.89 4.25
C HIS A 66 -56.98 22.75 5.24
N GLU A 67 -57.00 23.62 6.25
CA GLU A 67 -57.94 23.56 7.39
C GLU A 67 -59.33 24.20 7.10
N ILE A 68 -60.17 24.19 8.15
CA ILE A 68 -61.33 25.08 8.42
C ILE A 68 -62.74 24.52 8.10
N ASN A 69 -63.21 23.66 9.01
CA ASN A 69 -64.42 23.82 9.85
C ASN A 69 -65.86 23.75 9.24
N PRO A 70 -66.90 23.56 10.10
CA PRO A 70 -68.07 22.74 9.74
C PRO A 70 -69.39 23.49 9.52
N ILE A 71 -70.36 22.75 8.96
CA ILE A 71 -71.81 23.03 9.00
C ILE A 71 -72.54 21.67 9.17
N ASN A 72 -73.72 21.70 9.80
CA ASN A 72 -74.58 20.52 9.95
C ASN A 72 -75.12 20.03 8.59
N ASP A 73 -75.51 18.76 8.50
CA ASP A 73 -76.96 18.52 8.44
C ASP A 73 -77.38 17.11 8.87
N THR A 74 -78.58 17.01 9.44
CA THR A 74 -79.17 15.76 9.89
C THR A 74 -80.12 15.20 8.83
N THR A 75 -79.91 13.96 8.38
CA THR A 75 -81.02 13.15 7.84
C THR A 75 -80.81 11.69 8.20
N SER A 76 -81.77 11.12 8.92
CA SER A 76 -81.85 9.68 9.18
C SER A 76 -82.76 9.04 8.14
N LEU A 77 -82.27 8.04 7.42
CA LEU A 77 -83.07 7.23 6.52
C LEU A 77 -83.45 5.92 7.22
N LYS A 78 -84.74 5.80 7.57
CA LYS A 78 -85.37 4.52 7.90
C LYS A 78 -85.68 3.75 6.62
N PRO A 79 -85.77 2.40 6.66
CA PRO A 79 -86.34 1.64 5.56
C PRO A 79 -87.83 2.00 5.39
N GLU A 80 -88.27 2.13 4.15
CA GLU A 80 -89.69 2.25 3.81
C GLU A 80 -90.37 0.88 3.90
N GLN A 81 -91.63 0.88 4.32
CA GLN A 81 -92.49 -0.30 4.31
C GLN A 81 -93.56 -0.09 3.24
N GLU A 82 -93.77 -1.07 2.36
CA GLU A 82 -94.87 -1.03 1.40
C GLU A 82 -96.22 -1.12 2.14
N PRO A 83 -97.20 -0.25 1.84
CA PRO A 83 -98.51 -0.28 2.50
C PRO A 83 -99.39 -1.39 1.93
N SER A 84 -99.73 -2.37 2.76
CA SER A 84 -100.73 -3.39 2.42
C SER A 84 -102.12 -2.76 2.24
N VAL A 85 -102.73 -2.96 1.07
CA VAL A 85 -104.09 -2.48 0.77
C VAL A 85 -105.11 -3.32 1.56
N SER A 86 -105.66 -2.74 2.63
CA SER A 86 -106.74 -3.34 3.41
C SER A 86 -108.10 -2.79 2.98
N LEU A 87 -108.88 -3.61 2.28
CA LEU A 87 -110.26 -3.30 1.87
C LEU A 87 -111.21 -3.35 3.06
N PHE A 88 -111.30 -2.24 3.80
CA PHE A 88 -112.40 -2.02 4.74
C PHE A 88 -113.62 -1.47 4.01
N LEU A 89 -114.59 -2.35 3.76
CA LEU A 89 -115.95 -1.95 3.40
C LEU A 89 -116.56 -1.15 4.56
N GLN A 90 -117.10 0.03 4.25
CA GLN A 90 -117.99 0.74 5.15
C GLN A 90 -119.13 1.36 4.33
N ASP A 91 -120.34 0.88 4.58
CA ASP A 91 -121.54 1.27 3.84
C ASP A 91 -121.93 2.73 4.07
N ASP A 92 -122.06 3.48 2.98
CA ASP A 92 -122.97 4.63 2.86
C ASP A 92 -123.64 4.53 1.47
N LEU A 93 -124.64 3.66 1.36
CA LEU A 93 -125.36 3.35 0.12
C LEU A 93 -126.26 4.51 -0.34
N ALA A 94 -125.65 5.50 -0.98
CA ALA A 94 -126.35 6.57 -1.69
C ALA A 94 -127.12 6.02 -2.90
N PHE A 95 -128.43 6.23 -2.92
CA PHE A 95 -129.37 5.58 -3.85
C PHE A 95 -129.15 5.88 -5.35
N GLU A 96 -128.34 6.89 -5.70
CA GLU A 96 -128.06 7.27 -7.09
C GLU A 96 -127.13 6.28 -7.81
N GLN A 97 -126.16 5.67 -7.11
CA GLN A 97 -125.15 4.78 -7.74
C GLN A 97 -125.69 3.43 -8.21
N VAL A 98 -126.97 3.13 -7.94
CA VAL A 98 -127.62 1.87 -8.34
C VAL A 98 -127.83 1.81 -9.86
N GLY A 99 -128.11 2.95 -10.51
CA GLY A 99 -128.40 2.99 -11.96
C GLY A 99 -127.18 2.69 -12.84
N ASP A 100 -126.02 3.25 -12.49
CA ASP A 100 -124.79 3.09 -13.26
C ASP A 100 -124.30 1.64 -13.21
N ARG A 101 -124.27 1.02 -12.01
CA ARG A 101 -123.87 -0.39 -11.85
C ARG A 101 -124.82 -1.36 -12.56
N ILE A 102 -126.11 -1.07 -12.62
CA ILE A 102 -127.07 -1.89 -13.41
C ILE A 102 -126.77 -1.81 -14.91
N SER A 103 -126.25 -0.68 -15.41
CA SER A 103 -125.83 -0.55 -16.81
C SER A 103 -124.52 -1.31 -17.08
N GLU A 104 -123.54 -1.20 -16.17
CA GLU A 104 -122.28 -1.94 -16.21
C GLU A 104 -122.51 -3.46 -16.24
N PHE A 105 -123.39 -3.99 -15.38
CA PHE A 105 -123.80 -5.41 -15.38
C PHE A 105 -124.56 -5.84 -16.66
N GLN A 106 -125.09 -4.93 -17.47
CA GLN A 106 -125.72 -5.28 -18.77
C GLN A 106 -124.72 -5.36 -19.93
N GLU A 107 -123.52 -4.78 -19.80
CA GLU A 107 -122.50 -4.87 -20.84
C GLU A 107 -121.66 -6.16 -20.74
N ASP A 108 -121.60 -6.81 -19.58
CA ASP A 108 -120.91 -8.09 -19.37
C ASP A 108 -121.50 -9.24 -20.22
N GLU A 109 -120.67 -9.84 -21.08
CA GLU A 109 -121.07 -10.92 -22.00
C GLU A 109 -121.46 -12.23 -21.28
N PHE A 110 -120.90 -12.50 -20.09
CA PHE A 110 -121.25 -13.66 -19.27
C PHE A 110 -122.64 -13.46 -18.62
N VAL A 111 -122.91 -12.26 -18.07
CA VAL A 111 -124.23 -11.91 -17.51
C VAL A 111 -125.31 -11.94 -18.60
N LYS A 112 -125.02 -11.42 -19.81
CA LYS A 112 -125.91 -11.60 -20.98
C LYS A 112 -126.18 -13.08 -21.28
N GLN A 113 -125.15 -13.93 -21.24
CA GLN A 113 -125.30 -15.34 -21.58
C GLN A 113 -126.06 -16.15 -20.51
N ALA A 114 -125.99 -15.75 -19.23
CA ALA A 114 -126.83 -16.30 -18.16
C ALA A 114 -128.30 -15.90 -18.32
N LEU A 115 -128.58 -14.61 -18.52
CA LEU A 115 -129.93 -14.08 -18.75
C LEU A 115 -130.59 -14.68 -20.00
N ALA A 116 -129.83 -14.84 -21.10
CA ALA A 116 -130.32 -15.43 -22.34
C ALA A 116 -130.70 -16.92 -22.22
N LYS A 117 -130.17 -17.63 -21.21
CA LYS A 117 -130.55 -19.02 -20.87
C LYS A 117 -131.73 -19.09 -19.88
N GLY A 118 -132.22 -17.96 -19.37
CA GLY A 118 -133.34 -17.89 -18.42
C GLY A 118 -133.01 -18.41 -17.03
N MET A 119 -131.74 -18.39 -16.63
CA MET A 119 -131.24 -18.87 -15.34
C MET A 119 -131.20 -17.72 -14.31
N ASP A 120 -131.48 -18.00 -13.03
CA ASP A 120 -131.40 -16.96 -11.99
C ASP A 120 -129.92 -16.56 -11.78
N LEU A 121 -129.64 -15.26 -11.84
CA LEU A 121 -128.32 -14.70 -11.61
C LEU A 121 -127.77 -15.01 -10.21
N ARG A 122 -128.63 -15.33 -9.23
CA ARG A 122 -128.22 -15.77 -7.88
C ARG A 122 -127.77 -17.23 -7.85
N GLU A 123 -128.47 -18.11 -8.56
CA GLU A 123 -128.03 -19.50 -8.72
C GLU A 123 -126.72 -19.55 -9.53
N TYR A 124 -126.59 -18.67 -10.53
CA TYR A 124 -125.38 -18.56 -11.33
C TYR A 124 -124.21 -17.92 -10.58
N ALA A 125 -124.45 -16.92 -9.71
CA ALA A 125 -123.44 -16.37 -8.82
C ALA A 125 -122.92 -17.46 -7.85
N HIS A 126 -123.80 -18.25 -7.23
CA HIS A 126 -123.37 -19.39 -6.41
C HIS A 126 -122.64 -20.48 -7.22
N HIS A 127 -122.94 -20.66 -8.51
CA HIS A 127 -122.17 -21.57 -9.37
C HIS A 127 -120.76 -21.02 -9.64
N ILE A 128 -120.61 -19.71 -9.87
CA ILE A 128 -119.30 -19.07 -10.05
C ILE A 128 -118.51 -19.03 -8.74
N GLU A 129 -119.15 -18.77 -7.60
CA GLU A 129 -118.53 -18.92 -6.27
C GLU A 129 -118.05 -20.36 -6.06
N SER A 130 -118.87 -21.37 -6.40
CA SER A 130 -118.47 -22.78 -6.31
C SER A 130 -117.38 -23.20 -7.30
N GLU A 131 -117.31 -22.60 -8.50
CA GLU A 131 -116.19 -22.81 -9.41
C GLU A 131 -114.93 -22.10 -8.91
N LEU A 132 -115.03 -20.87 -8.40
CA LEU A 132 -113.92 -20.11 -7.85
C LEU A 132 -113.35 -20.75 -6.58
N ASP A 133 -114.20 -21.27 -5.69
CA ASP A 133 -113.79 -22.08 -4.53
C ASP A 133 -113.11 -23.37 -4.98
N SER A 134 -113.60 -24.04 -6.04
CA SER A 134 -112.96 -25.25 -6.58
C SER A 134 -111.59 -24.96 -7.21
N VAL A 135 -111.44 -23.88 -7.97
CA VAL A 135 -110.17 -23.45 -8.57
C VAL A 135 -109.22 -22.92 -7.49
N GLY A 136 -109.74 -22.23 -6.47
CA GLY A 136 -108.98 -21.82 -5.29
C GLY A 136 -108.43 -23.03 -4.55
N GLN A 137 -109.27 -24.05 -4.29
CA GLN A 137 -108.86 -25.28 -3.63
C GLN A 137 -107.87 -26.10 -4.48
N ASP A 138 -108.11 -26.23 -5.79
CA ASP A 138 -107.18 -26.88 -6.72
C ASP A 138 -105.82 -26.17 -6.74
N HIS A 139 -105.80 -24.83 -6.72
CA HIS A 139 -104.55 -24.04 -6.67
C HIS A 139 -103.86 -24.13 -5.29
N GLU A 140 -104.60 -24.15 -4.18
CA GLU A 140 -104.03 -24.40 -2.85
C GLU A 140 -103.44 -25.81 -2.77
N ASP A 141 -104.16 -26.83 -3.26
CA ASP A 141 -103.69 -28.22 -3.29
C ASP A 141 -102.47 -28.38 -4.21
N ASP A 142 -102.41 -27.70 -5.36
CA ASP A 142 -101.24 -27.72 -6.26
C ASP A 142 -100.04 -26.99 -5.62
N TYR A 143 -100.26 -25.90 -4.89
CA TYR A 143 -99.22 -25.25 -4.07
C TYR A 143 -98.77 -26.13 -2.90
N ILE A 144 -99.67 -26.87 -2.24
CA ILE A 144 -99.35 -27.82 -1.17
C ILE A 144 -98.56 -29.01 -1.74
N HIS A 145 -98.92 -29.51 -2.92
CA HIS A 145 -98.19 -30.56 -3.63
C HIS A 145 -96.78 -30.12 -4.06
N GLN A 146 -96.64 -28.90 -4.58
CA GLN A 146 -95.35 -28.35 -5.01
C GLN A 146 -94.50 -27.80 -3.84
N SER A 147 -95.11 -27.51 -2.68
CA SER A 147 -94.43 -27.02 -1.47
C SER A 147 -93.25 -27.91 -1.07
N GLN A 148 -93.39 -29.23 -1.11
CA GLN A 148 -92.29 -30.15 -0.81
C GLN A 148 -91.12 -29.97 -1.80
N ALA A 149 -91.39 -29.75 -3.08
CA ALA A 149 -90.34 -29.52 -4.08
C ALA A 149 -89.61 -28.18 -3.86
N PHE A 150 -90.31 -27.14 -3.41
CA PHE A 150 -89.71 -25.88 -3.00
C PHE A 150 -88.89 -26.00 -1.71
N VAL A 151 -89.35 -26.79 -0.74
CA VAL A 151 -88.60 -27.11 0.49
C VAL A 151 -87.34 -27.91 0.17
N ASP A 152 -87.42 -28.91 -0.71
CA ASP A 152 -86.28 -29.72 -1.16
C ASP A 152 -85.26 -28.88 -1.95
N LEU A 153 -85.74 -27.97 -2.81
CA LEU A 153 -84.89 -27.02 -3.54
C LEU A 153 -84.22 -26.01 -2.59
N HIS A 154 -84.96 -25.46 -1.61
CA HIS A 154 -84.40 -24.57 -0.61
C HIS A 154 -83.36 -25.28 0.27
N GLY A 155 -83.59 -26.56 0.61
CA GLY A 155 -82.61 -27.41 1.27
C GLY A 155 -81.34 -27.63 0.44
N GLN A 156 -81.47 -27.79 -0.89
CA GLN A 156 -80.32 -27.88 -1.80
C GLN A 156 -79.56 -26.55 -1.91
N ILE A 157 -80.27 -25.42 -2.06
CA ILE A 157 -79.65 -24.08 -2.09
C ILE A 157 -78.90 -23.83 -0.78
N LYS A 158 -79.53 -24.07 0.37
CA LYS A 158 -78.89 -23.93 1.68
C LYS A 158 -77.68 -24.87 1.85
N SER A 159 -77.75 -26.10 1.32
CA SER A 159 -76.59 -27.00 1.30
C SER A 159 -75.46 -26.48 0.41
N CYS A 160 -75.76 -25.78 -0.69
CA CYS A 160 -74.75 -25.11 -1.51
C CYS A 160 -74.16 -23.89 -0.79
N ASP A 161 -74.97 -23.09 -0.11
CA ASP A 161 -74.52 -21.94 0.69
C ASP A 161 -73.62 -22.40 1.86
N GLU A 162 -73.99 -23.46 2.58
CA GLU A 162 -73.17 -24.08 3.64
C GLU A 162 -71.82 -24.59 3.08
N ILE A 163 -71.81 -25.18 1.87
CA ILE A 163 -70.56 -25.58 1.21
C ILE A 163 -69.72 -24.36 0.82
N LEU A 164 -70.34 -23.31 0.26
CA LEU A 164 -69.65 -22.07 -0.12
C LEU A 164 -69.07 -21.34 1.10
N GLU A 165 -69.78 -21.28 2.22
CA GLU A 165 -69.30 -20.74 3.49
C GLU A 165 -68.06 -21.51 3.98
N THR A 166 -68.06 -22.85 3.90
CA THR A 166 -66.85 -23.63 4.26
C THR A 166 -65.68 -23.39 3.32
N MET A 167 -65.93 -23.16 2.02
CA MET A 167 -64.87 -22.83 1.05
C MET A 167 -64.33 -21.41 1.24
N GLU A 168 -65.19 -20.42 1.52
CA GLU A 168 -64.78 -19.04 1.83
C GLU A 168 -63.95 -19.00 3.11
N ASN A 169 -64.41 -19.64 4.18
CA ASN A 169 -63.70 -19.68 5.46
C ASN A 169 -62.33 -20.38 5.31
N LEU A 170 -62.27 -21.51 4.58
CA LEU A 170 -61.01 -22.18 4.25
C LEU A 170 -60.06 -21.29 3.42
N LEU A 171 -60.56 -20.57 2.42
CA LEU A 171 -59.75 -19.65 1.62
C LEU A 171 -59.28 -18.43 2.43
N SER A 172 -60.11 -17.92 3.35
CA SER A 172 -59.77 -16.84 4.28
C SER A 172 -58.67 -17.25 5.25
N ILE A 173 -58.72 -18.48 5.78
CA ILE A 173 -57.64 -19.07 6.58
C ILE A 173 -56.37 -19.19 5.74
N PHE A 174 -56.42 -19.76 4.52
CA PHE A 174 -55.24 -19.86 3.65
C PHE A 174 -54.65 -18.49 3.26
N GLN A 175 -55.48 -17.48 3.01
CA GLN A 175 -55.04 -16.10 2.76
C GLN A 175 -54.33 -15.52 3.99
N THR A 176 -54.90 -15.73 5.18
CA THR A 176 -54.34 -15.26 6.45
C THR A 176 -53.00 -15.94 6.73
N ASP A 177 -52.90 -17.26 6.57
CA ASP A 177 -51.66 -18.02 6.75
C ASP A 177 -50.59 -17.65 5.73
N LEU A 178 -50.96 -17.45 4.46
CA LEU A 178 -50.01 -17.03 3.42
C LEU A 178 -49.53 -15.58 3.65
N GLY A 179 -50.39 -14.71 4.19
CA GLY A 179 -50.02 -13.38 4.70
C GLY A 179 -49.05 -13.47 5.87
N ASN A 180 -49.37 -14.28 6.90
CA ASN A 180 -48.51 -14.53 8.06
C ASN A 180 -47.13 -15.03 7.63
N ILE A 181 -47.07 -16.08 6.80
CA ILE A 181 -45.82 -16.65 6.25
C ILE A 181 -45.05 -15.60 5.44
N SER A 182 -45.72 -14.78 4.63
CA SER A 182 -45.07 -13.71 3.86
C SER A 182 -44.44 -12.66 4.76
N THR A 183 -45.13 -12.23 5.83
CA THR A 183 -44.55 -11.32 6.82
C THR A 183 -43.40 -11.97 7.60
N GLU A 184 -43.51 -13.24 8.00
CA GLU A 184 -42.42 -13.94 8.68
C GLU A 184 -41.19 -14.00 7.77
N ILE A 185 -41.33 -14.44 6.52
CA ILE A 185 -40.25 -14.44 5.50
C ILE A 185 -39.64 -13.04 5.36
N GLN A 186 -40.44 -11.97 5.31
CA GLN A 186 -39.95 -10.59 5.21
C GLN A 186 -39.19 -10.16 6.47
N THR A 187 -39.63 -10.52 7.69
CA THR A 187 -38.86 -10.25 8.92
C THR A 187 -37.56 -11.05 8.95
N LEU A 188 -37.57 -12.31 8.52
CA LEU A 188 -36.43 -13.21 8.52
C LEU A 188 -35.38 -12.74 7.48
N GLN A 189 -35.83 -12.30 6.30
CA GLN A 189 -35.00 -11.66 5.28
C GLN A 189 -34.39 -10.35 5.79
N THR A 190 -35.17 -9.49 6.44
CA THR A 190 -34.70 -8.22 7.03
C THR A 190 -33.67 -8.47 8.15
N LYS A 191 -33.91 -9.49 8.99
CA LYS A 191 -32.99 -9.95 10.04
C LYS A 191 -31.69 -10.54 9.46
N SER A 192 -31.77 -11.29 8.37
CA SER A 192 -30.62 -11.82 7.63
C SER A 192 -29.76 -10.71 7.00
N VAL A 193 -30.39 -9.73 6.33
CA VAL A 193 -29.71 -8.58 5.73
C VAL A 193 -29.03 -7.72 6.80
N SER A 194 -29.74 -7.37 7.88
CA SER A 194 -29.17 -6.58 8.97
C SER A 194 -28.04 -7.32 9.70
N MET A 195 -28.15 -8.63 9.92
CA MET A 195 -27.06 -9.45 10.47
C MET A 195 -25.85 -9.51 9.52
N SER A 196 -26.05 -9.59 8.20
CA SER A 196 -24.98 -9.51 7.20
C SER A 196 -24.26 -8.17 7.21
N ILE A 197 -24.98 -7.06 7.38
CA ILE A 197 -24.41 -5.71 7.52
C ILE A 197 -23.62 -5.60 8.83
N GLN A 198 -24.16 -6.07 9.95
CA GLN A 198 -23.45 -6.09 11.23
C GLN A 198 -22.15 -6.92 11.16
N LEU A 199 -22.17 -8.08 10.49
CA LEU A 199 -20.98 -8.91 10.29
C LEU A 199 -19.92 -8.17 9.47
N LYS A 200 -20.30 -7.56 8.32
CA LYS A 200 -19.38 -6.76 7.49
C LYS A 200 -18.76 -5.60 8.27
N ASN A 201 -19.57 -4.87 9.04
CA ASN A 201 -19.09 -3.76 9.86
C ASN A 201 -18.13 -4.25 10.95
N ARG A 202 -18.41 -5.40 11.60
CA ARG A 202 -17.49 -6.02 12.57
C ARG A 202 -16.18 -6.44 11.92
N MET A 203 -16.21 -7.12 10.77
CA MET A 203 -14.98 -7.51 10.04
C MET A 203 -14.15 -6.31 9.58
N ALA A 204 -14.80 -5.21 9.16
CA ALA A 204 -14.08 -3.98 8.80
C ALA A 204 -13.42 -3.33 10.03
N VAL A 205 -14.10 -3.32 11.18
CA VAL A 205 -13.53 -2.84 12.46
C VAL A 205 -12.42 -3.78 12.96
N GLU A 206 -12.58 -5.09 12.82
CA GLU A 206 -11.60 -6.12 13.18
C GLU A 206 -10.31 -5.99 12.36
N ASN A 207 -10.42 -5.87 11.04
CA ASN A 207 -9.26 -5.61 10.16
C ASN A 207 -8.53 -4.32 10.57
N ASN A 208 -9.26 -3.21 10.74
CA ASN A 208 -8.68 -1.96 11.19
C ASN A 208 -8.00 -2.11 12.56
N LEU A 209 -8.63 -2.79 13.53
CA LEU A 209 -8.04 -3.04 14.85
C LEU A 209 -6.80 -3.94 14.77
N ASN A 210 -6.77 -4.91 13.85
CA ASN A 210 -5.61 -5.76 13.63
C ASN A 210 -4.44 -4.95 13.04
N ASP A 211 -4.68 -4.06 12.07
CA ASP A 211 -3.67 -3.14 11.54
C ASP A 211 -3.15 -2.16 12.62
N LEU A 212 -4.03 -1.68 13.51
CA LEU A 212 -3.63 -0.89 14.68
C LEU A 212 -2.80 -1.72 15.67
N LEU A 213 -3.16 -2.98 15.89
CA LEU A 213 -2.51 -3.88 16.83
C LEU A 213 -1.13 -4.31 16.32
N GLU A 214 -1.00 -4.83 15.11
CA GLU A 214 0.28 -5.21 14.50
C GLU A 214 1.24 -4.02 14.41
N GLY A 215 0.72 -2.83 14.09
CA GLY A 215 1.49 -1.59 14.05
C GLY A 215 2.04 -1.11 15.40
N ILE A 216 1.59 -1.67 16.54
CA ILE A 216 1.98 -1.24 17.91
C ILE A 216 2.52 -2.40 18.77
N LEU A 217 2.12 -3.66 18.50
CA LEU A 217 2.46 -4.84 19.29
C LEU A 217 3.93 -5.21 19.12
N ILE A 218 4.67 -5.16 20.23
CA ILE A 218 6.09 -5.53 20.32
C ILE A 218 6.16 -6.93 20.91
N THR A 219 6.45 -7.93 20.07
CA THR A 219 6.56 -9.34 20.47
C THR A 219 7.71 -9.56 21.46
N PRO A 220 7.57 -10.36 22.52
CA PRO A 220 8.65 -10.61 23.49
C PRO A 220 9.95 -11.14 22.87
N GLN A 221 9.85 -11.86 21.74
CA GLN A 221 11.01 -12.33 20.97
C GLN A 221 11.80 -11.17 20.32
N LEU A 222 11.13 -10.10 19.90
CA LEU A 222 11.77 -8.89 19.36
C LEU A 222 12.56 -8.17 20.47
N ILE A 223 12.00 -8.09 21.68
CA ILE A 223 12.66 -7.50 22.86
C ILE A 223 13.92 -8.31 23.21
N ARG A 224 13.80 -9.62 23.37
CA ARG A 224 14.94 -10.53 23.64
C ARG A 224 16.02 -10.42 22.56
N LYS A 225 15.65 -10.44 21.28
CA LYS A 225 16.62 -10.32 20.18
C LYS A 225 17.41 -9.00 20.22
N ILE A 226 16.78 -7.91 20.66
CA ILE A 226 17.43 -6.60 20.77
C ILE A 226 18.34 -6.55 22.02
N TYR A 227 17.82 -6.97 23.18
CA TYR A 227 18.53 -6.98 24.47
C TYR A 227 19.68 -8.00 24.51
N ASP A 228 19.43 -9.25 24.11
CA ASP A 228 20.35 -10.38 24.29
C ASP A 228 21.20 -10.66 23.04
N GLY A 229 20.67 -10.42 21.83
CA GLY A 229 21.31 -10.81 20.56
C GLY A 229 22.48 -9.91 20.11
N GLU A 230 23.41 -10.45 19.33
CA GLU A 230 24.55 -9.70 18.76
C GLU A 230 24.13 -8.77 17.61
N VAL A 231 24.97 -7.77 17.29
CA VAL A 231 24.63 -6.67 16.38
C VAL A 231 24.90 -7.06 14.91
N ASP A 232 24.09 -7.98 14.42
CA ASP A 232 24.13 -8.51 13.04
C ASP A 232 23.14 -7.83 12.08
N GLU A 233 23.15 -8.22 10.80
CA GLU A 233 22.11 -7.86 9.83
C GLU A 233 20.70 -8.24 10.30
N THR A 234 20.56 -9.40 10.96
CA THR A 234 19.26 -9.81 11.50
C THR A 234 18.83 -8.93 12.68
N TRP A 235 19.77 -8.31 13.40
CA TRP A 235 19.53 -7.35 14.48
C TRP A 235 19.18 -5.96 13.92
N LEU A 236 19.82 -5.54 12.83
CA LEU A 236 19.42 -4.34 12.07
C LEU A 236 17.96 -4.41 11.61
N ALA A 237 17.52 -5.55 11.07
CA ALA A 237 16.12 -5.77 10.71
C ALA A 237 15.17 -5.67 11.91
N ALA A 238 15.56 -6.23 13.07
CA ALA A 238 14.80 -6.13 14.31
C ALA A 238 14.73 -4.68 14.84
N LEU A 239 15.81 -3.90 14.76
CA LEU A 239 15.80 -2.49 15.13
C LEU A 239 14.90 -1.67 14.19
N ALA A 240 14.90 -1.97 12.88
CA ALA A 240 14.02 -1.31 11.91
C ALA A 240 12.54 -1.60 12.18
N GLU A 241 12.19 -2.86 12.48
CA GLU A 241 10.85 -3.27 12.90
C GLU A 241 10.41 -2.53 14.18
N LEU A 242 11.29 -2.50 15.21
CA LEU A 242 11.03 -1.76 16.44
C LEU A 242 10.86 -0.26 16.16
N ASN A 243 11.70 0.36 15.34
CA ASN A 243 11.62 1.79 15.04
C ASN A 243 10.33 2.16 14.29
N SER A 244 9.84 1.28 13.40
CA SER A 244 8.53 1.41 12.75
C SER A 244 7.38 1.37 13.78
N LYS A 245 7.35 0.34 14.64
CA LYS A 245 6.36 0.22 15.73
C LYS A 245 6.44 1.40 16.71
N MET A 246 7.65 1.90 17.01
CA MET A 246 7.86 3.11 17.81
C MET A 246 7.33 4.38 17.14
N TYR A 247 7.48 4.53 15.82
CA TYR A 247 6.93 5.68 15.08
C TYR A 247 5.40 5.68 15.12
N ASN A 248 4.78 4.53 14.84
CA ASN A 248 3.33 4.33 14.92
C ASN A 248 2.78 4.60 16.34
N ALA A 249 3.48 4.13 17.37
CA ALA A 249 3.12 4.41 18.76
C ALA A 249 3.28 5.90 19.11
N LYS A 250 4.39 6.54 18.71
CA LYS A 250 4.63 7.98 18.98
C LYS A 250 3.58 8.86 18.32
N ALA A 251 3.23 8.59 17.07
CA ALA A 251 2.23 9.34 16.31
C ALA A 251 0.80 9.24 16.88
N ARG A 252 0.48 8.16 17.61
CA ARG A 252 -0.88 7.86 18.11
C ARG A 252 -1.08 8.02 19.61
N GLN A 253 -0.03 7.94 20.42
CA GLN A 253 -0.13 7.89 21.89
C GLN A 253 0.75 8.91 22.62
N GLY A 254 1.74 9.55 21.96
CA GLY A 254 2.70 10.47 22.60
C GLY A 254 3.62 9.86 23.67
N ARG A 255 3.42 8.60 24.05
CA ARG A 255 4.18 7.89 25.08
C ARG A 255 5.56 7.47 24.56
N HIS A 256 6.62 7.95 25.21
CA HIS A 256 7.98 7.48 24.95
C HIS A 256 8.18 6.06 25.50
N ILE A 257 8.54 5.12 24.61
CA ILE A 257 8.88 3.73 24.95
C ILE A 257 10.23 3.68 25.69
N ARG A 258 10.25 3.13 26.90
CA ARG A 258 11.41 3.21 27.82
C ARG A 258 12.59 2.31 27.45
N ALA A 259 12.37 1.24 26.68
CA ALA A 259 13.40 0.28 26.21
C ALA A 259 14.49 0.88 25.29
N LEU A 260 14.39 2.18 25.01
CA LEU A 260 15.30 2.93 24.16
C LEU A 260 16.70 3.11 24.76
N LYS A 261 16.83 3.30 26.08
CA LYS A 261 18.13 3.66 26.70
C LYS A 261 19.19 2.56 26.57
N GLU A 262 18.85 1.34 26.96
CA GLU A 262 19.79 0.20 26.92
C GLU A 262 20.12 -0.20 25.47
N THR A 263 19.13 -0.13 24.58
CA THR A 263 19.33 -0.32 23.13
C THR A 263 20.33 0.71 22.55
N VAL A 264 20.23 1.97 22.96
CA VAL A 264 21.13 3.05 22.51
C VAL A 264 22.54 2.89 23.10
N GLU A 265 22.67 2.45 24.34
CA GLU A 265 23.97 2.15 24.96
C GLU A 265 24.68 0.99 24.25
N LYS A 266 23.95 -0.08 23.91
CA LYS A 266 24.48 -1.21 23.14
C LYS A 266 24.94 -0.79 21.72
N ILE A 267 24.21 0.11 21.08
CA ILE A 267 24.62 0.72 19.79
C ILE A 267 25.89 1.58 19.98
N ARG A 268 25.94 2.40 21.04
CA ARG A 268 27.08 3.25 21.39
C ARG A 268 28.35 2.43 21.58
N GLU A 269 28.30 1.38 22.42
CA GLU A 269 29.44 0.49 22.64
C GLU A 269 29.93 -0.15 21.33
N PHE A 270 29.02 -0.70 20.53
CA PHE A 270 29.34 -1.30 19.24
C PHE A 270 30.02 -0.30 18.27
N LEU A 271 29.42 0.86 18.04
CA LEU A 271 29.95 1.86 17.11
C LEU A 271 31.29 2.44 17.62
N LEU A 272 31.41 2.75 18.91
CA LEU A 272 32.67 3.21 19.50
C LEU A 272 33.76 2.12 19.45
N ALA A 273 33.43 0.84 19.58
CA ALA A 273 34.37 -0.26 19.41
C ALA A 273 34.86 -0.37 17.95
N LYS A 274 33.97 -0.28 16.95
CA LYS A 274 34.37 -0.26 15.53
C LYS A 274 35.25 0.96 15.23
N ILE A 275 34.92 2.15 15.73
CA ILE A 275 35.76 3.35 15.56
C ILE A 275 37.14 3.17 16.21
N LYS A 276 37.21 2.64 17.44
CA LYS A 276 38.49 2.36 18.13
C LYS A 276 39.38 1.39 17.34
N SER A 277 38.80 0.45 16.58
CA SER A 277 39.55 -0.50 15.74
C SER A 277 40.37 0.17 14.63
N PHE A 278 40.02 1.40 14.21
CA PHE A 278 40.76 2.13 13.18
C PHE A 278 42.18 2.51 13.65
N ARG A 279 42.48 2.39 14.95
CA ARG A 279 43.80 2.65 15.54
C ARG A 279 44.72 1.42 15.52
N ILE A 280 44.22 0.26 15.06
CA ILE A 280 45.02 -0.96 14.91
C ILE A 280 45.95 -0.76 13.68
N PRO A 281 47.26 -1.03 13.78
CA PRO A 281 48.19 -0.86 12.66
C PRO A 281 47.83 -1.74 11.46
N ASN A 282 48.19 -1.29 10.25
CA ASN A 282 47.84 -1.92 8.96
C ASN A 282 46.33 -1.95 8.63
N THR A 283 45.46 -1.33 9.44
CA THR A 283 44.02 -1.20 9.12
C THR A 283 43.81 -0.21 7.97
N ASN A 284 43.18 -0.66 6.88
CA ASN A 284 42.72 0.24 5.84
C ASN A 284 41.40 0.91 6.29
N VAL A 285 41.49 2.19 6.67
CA VAL A 285 40.36 2.98 7.19
C VAL A 285 39.25 3.15 6.15
N GLN A 286 39.58 3.36 4.87
CA GLN A 286 38.57 3.47 3.80
C GLN A 286 37.78 2.17 3.61
N ILE A 287 38.43 1.01 3.67
CA ILE A 287 37.73 -0.29 3.64
C ILE A 287 36.83 -0.44 4.86
N MET A 288 37.27 -0.04 6.06
CA MET A 288 36.46 -0.13 7.28
C MET A 288 35.28 0.86 7.28
N GLN A 289 35.46 2.06 6.72
CA GLN A 289 34.40 3.04 6.49
C GLN A 289 33.29 2.45 5.61
N HIS A 290 33.63 1.94 4.41
CA HIS A 290 32.65 1.43 3.45
C HIS A 290 32.05 0.06 3.84
N SER A 291 32.86 -0.90 4.30
CA SER A 291 32.38 -2.26 4.59
C SER A 291 31.74 -2.45 5.98
N VAL A 292 32.14 -1.64 6.96
CA VAL A 292 31.62 -1.73 8.34
C VAL A 292 30.72 -0.54 8.66
N LEU A 293 31.23 0.69 8.71
CA LEU A 293 30.41 1.80 9.20
C LEU A 293 29.19 2.06 8.30
N LEU A 294 29.37 2.12 6.98
CA LEU A 294 28.26 2.31 6.03
C LEU A 294 27.17 1.23 6.17
N LYS A 295 27.56 -0.04 6.35
CA LYS A 295 26.63 -1.17 6.57
C LYS A 295 25.76 -0.98 7.82
N TYR A 296 26.31 -0.36 8.87
CA TYR A 296 25.61 -0.07 10.12
C TYR A 296 25.12 1.40 10.23
N LYS A 297 25.01 2.12 9.11
CA LYS A 297 24.58 3.54 9.05
C LYS A 297 23.22 3.82 9.70
N GLU A 298 22.25 2.90 9.58
CA GLU A 298 20.94 3.06 10.22
C GLU A 298 21.01 3.03 11.77
N LEU A 299 22.06 2.45 12.36
CA LEU A 299 22.32 2.58 13.81
C LEU A 299 22.61 4.03 14.20
N ASN A 300 23.45 4.71 13.40
CA ASN A 300 23.81 6.11 13.64
C ASN A 300 22.60 7.03 13.43
N GLN A 301 21.78 6.78 12.39
CA GLN A 301 20.51 7.48 12.20
C GLN A 301 19.56 7.30 13.41
N PHE A 302 19.39 6.06 13.89
CA PHE A 302 18.54 5.76 15.05
C PHE A 302 18.98 6.52 16.31
N VAL A 303 20.29 6.56 16.60
CA VAL A 303 20.82 7.34 17.73
C VAL A 303 20.63 8.84 17.49
N MET A 304 20.90 9.34 16.28
CA MET A 304 20.74 10.77 15.93
C MET A 304 19.30 11.29 16.07
N GLU A 305 18.27 10.47 15.84
CA GLU A 305 16.87 10.86 16.04
C GLU A 305 16.36 10.74 17.49
N ARG A 306 17.17 10.22 18.42
CA ARG A 306 16.71 9.78 19.75
C ARG A 306 17.57 10.32 20.89
N HIS A 307 18.89 10.33 20.74
CA HIS A 307 19.89 10.72 21.73
C HIS A 307 21.04 11.50 21.07
N SER A 308 20.84 12.81 20.90
CA SER A 308 21.80 13.72 20.23
C SER A 308 23.16 13.79 20.92
N GLU A 309 23.23 13.61 22.24
CA GLU A 309 24.47 13.60 23.02
C GLU A 309 25.37 12.41 22.61
N VAL A 310 24.80 11.20 22.58
CA VAL A 310 25.50 9.97 22.17
C VAL A 310 25.94 10.05 20.70
N ALA A 311 25.08 10.57 19.81
CA ALA A 311 25.47 10.82 18.42
C ALA A 311 26.63 11.82 18.30
N THR A 312 26.67 12.83 19.18
CA THR A 312 27.76 13.83 19.23
C THR A 312 29.06 13.21 19.74
N GLU A 313 29.02 12.34 20.75
CA GLU A 313 30.18 11.59 21.23
C GLU A 313 30.75 10.65 20.16
N ILE A 314 29.88 9.91 19.46
CA ILE A 314 30.29 9.03 18.34
C ILE A 314 30.99 9.87 17.25
N ARG A 315 30.37 10.99 16.84
CA ARG A 315 30.93 11.95 15.87
C ARG A 315 32.28 12.54 16.33
N GLN A 316 32.41 12.92 17.59
CA GLN A 316 33.67 13.45 18.16
C GLN A 316 34.76 12.37 18.26
N THR A 317 34.41 11.16 18.69
CA THR A 317 35.36 10.04 18.82
C THR A 317 35.88 9.61 17.45
N TYR A 318 35.00 9.57 16.45
CA TYR A 318 35.35 9.39 15.05
C TYR A 318 36.34 10.47 14.57
N ALA A 319 35.97 11.75 14.73
CA ALA A 319 36.78 12.87 14.27
C ALA A 319 38.17 12.92 14.94
N ASN A 320 38.25 12.66 16.24
CA ASN A 320 39.52 12.58 16.96
C ASN A 320 40.38 11.38 16.51
N THR A 321 39.75 10.25 16.19
CA THR A 321 40.45 9.07 15.68
C THR A 321 41.05 9.33 14.30
N LEU A 322 40.29 9.96 13.40
CA LEU A 322 40.79 10.27 12.05
C LEU A 322 41.77 11.44 12.01
N ARG A 323 41.60 12.45 12.86
CA ARG A 323 42.59 13.52 13.06
C ARG A 323 43.97 12.96 13.42
N TRP A 324 44.00 11.95 14.30
CA TRP A 324 45.22 11.23 14.63
C TRP A 324 45.74 10.38 13.46
N TYR A 325 44.86 9.60 12.80
CA TYR A 325 45.21 8.74 11.68
C TYR A 325 45.86 9.53 10.52
N PHE A 326 45.17 10.58 10.03
CA PHE A 326 45.68 11.39 8.93
C PHE A 326 46.92 12.19 9.32
N SER A 327 47.03 12.75 10.54
CA SER A 327 48.27 13.43 10.94
C SER A 327 49.46 12.45 10.90
N ASN A 328 49.35 11.30 11.56
CA ASN A 328 50.41 10.29 11.59
C ASN A 328 50.76 9.73 10.20
N GLN A 329 49.76 9.48 9.35
CA GLN A 329 49.96 8.98 8.00
C GLN A 329 50.65 10.02 7.10
N PHE A 330 50.20 11.28 7.13
CA PHE A 330 50.80 12.34 6.32
C PHE A 330 52.16 12.83 6.86
N GLU A 331 52.41 12.77 8.17
CA GLU A 331 53.75 12.99 8.75
C GLU A 331 54.73 11.92 8.26
N THR A 332 54.34 10.65 8.33
CA THR A 332 55.13 9.52 7.82
C THR A 332 55.37 9.65 6.31
N TYR A 333 54.34 9.99 5.54
CA TYR A 333 54.42 10.20 4.10
C TYR A 333 55.36 11.36 3.74
N ALA A 334 55.22 12.50 4.40
CA ALA A 334 56.02 13.70 4.16
C ALA A 334 57.51 13.50 4.52
N ALA A 335 57.81 12.75 5.59
CA ALA A 335 59.17 12.38 5.98
C ALA A 335 59.79 11.32 5.05
N GLY A 336 58.96 10.47 4.42
CA GLY A 336 59.40 9.54 3.37
C GLY A 336 59.70 10.25 2.05
N LEU A 337 58.85 11.20 1.64
CA LEU A 337 59.08 12.01 0.43
C LEU A 337 60.38 12.84 0.52
N GLU A 338 60.71 13.43 1.67
CA GLU A 338 61.99 14.15 1.86
C GLU A 338 63.22 13.27 1.58
N LYS A 339 63.17 11.98 1.97
CA LYS A 339 64.27 11.02 1.70
C LYS A 339 64.40 10.69 0.20
N LEU A 340 63.35 10.90 -0.59
CA LEU A 340 63.32 10.71 -2.04
C LEU A 340 63.70 11.98 -2.82
N GLN A 341 63.94 13.12 -2.15
CA GLN A 341 64.33 14.35 -2.83
C GLN A 341 65.72 14.24 -3.46
N SER A 342 65.83 14.69 -4.71
CA SER A 342 67.11 14.91 -5.39
C SER A 342 67.92 16.01 -4.67
N PRO A 343 69.24 15.84 -4.47
CA PRO A 343 70.05 16.83 -3.79
C PRO A 343 70.06 18.16 -4.57
N VAL A 344 69.58 19.23 -3.94
CA VAL A 344 69.87 20.60 -4.37
C VAL A 344 71.28 20.95 -3.86
N GLY A 345 72.06 21.67 -4.67
CA GLY A 345 73.51 21.85 -4.48
C GLY A 345 73.95 22.33 -3.10
N ASP A 346 75.15 21.93 -2.72
CA ASP A 346 75.71 22.15 -1.38
C ASP A 346 76.13 23.63 -1.17
N LYS A 347 76.30 24.06 0.08
CA LYS A 347 76.78 25.42 0.43
C LYS A 347 78.15 25.74 -0.18
N TYR A 348 78.95 24.71 -0.47
CA TYR A 348 80.28 24.82 -1.09
C TYR A 348 80.26 24.64 -2.62
N GLU A 349 79.08 24.63 -3.25
CA GLU A 349 78.93 24.46 -4.69
C GLU A 349 79.25 25.77 -5.44
N MET A 350 80.53 25.91 -5.78
CA MET A 350 81.09 27.09 -6.44
C MET A 350 80.51 27.26 -7.85
N LEU A 351 79.73 28.32 -8.03
CA LEU A 351 79.02 28.71 -9.26
C LEU A 351 79.88 28.75 -10.53
N CYS A 352 81.18 29.04 -10.38
CA CYS A 352 82.16 29.05 -11.46
C CYS A 352 83.41 28.29 -11.04
N THR A 353 83.43 26.97 -11.24
CA THR A 353 84.71 26.29 -11.47
C THR A 353 85.10 26.47 -12.92
N ASP A 354 86.13 27.26 -13.19
CA ASP A 354 86.83 27.22 -14.48
C ASP A 354 87.28 25.77 -14.76
N GLU A 355 86.88 25.23 -15.91
CA GLU A 355 87.17 23.86 -16.32
C GLU A 355 88.68 23.63 -16.50
N SER A 356 89.44 24.71 -16.74
CA SER A 356 90.90 24.72 -16.86
C SER A 356 91.62 24.58 -15.51
N ALA A 357 90.99 24.93 -14.39
CA ALA A 357 91.66 25.22 -13.12
C ALA A 357 91.94 24.00 -12.21
N ARG A 358 91.76 22.75 -12.68
CA ARG A 358 91.90 21.54 -11.85
C ARG A 358 92.82 20.45 -12.40
N LYS A 359 94.06 20.81 -12.77
CA LYS A 359 95.19 19.88 -12.87
C LYS A 359 96.15 20.00 -11.68
N GLY A 360 95.70 19.51 -10.51
CA GLY A 360 96.55 19.32 -9.32
C GLY A 360 97.25 17.96 -9.34
N LEU A 361 98.58 17.93 -9.24
CA LEU A 361 99.41 16.78 -9.63
C LEU A 361 99.29 15.50 -8.79
N PHE A 362 98.57 15.53 -7.67
CA PHE A 362 98.42 14.39 -6.73
C PHE A 362 96.97 14.15 -6.27
N GLY A 363 95.97 14.62 -7.02
CA GLY A 363 94.56 14.33 -6.75
C GLY A 363 94.07 13.07 -7.46
N THR A 364 93.65 12.04 -6.73
CA THR A 364 92.97 10.89 -7.34
C THR A 364 91.66 11.35 -7.99
N THR A 365 91.46 11.00 -9.26
CA THR A 365 90.28 11.40 -10.03
C THR A 365 89.05 10.63 -9.57
N LYS A 366 88.44 11.08 -8.46
CA LYS A 366 87.00 10.85 -8.25
C LYS A 366 86.29 11.43 -9.47
N ALA A 367 85.68 10.55 -10.27
CA ALA A 367 84.93 10.94 -11.45
C ALA A 367 83.97 12.08 -11.08
N LEU A 368 83.88 13.09 -11.94
CA LEU A 368 82.94 14.19 -11.75
C LEU A 368 81.53 13.63 -11.91
N GLN A 369 80.96 13.13 -10.81
CA GLN A 369 79.53 12.80 -10.76
C GLN A 369 78.80 14.03 -11.27
N GLN A 370 77.88 13.82 -12.21
CA GLN A 370 77.06 14.87 -12.79
C GLN A 370 76.11 15.41 -11.71
N LYS A 371 76.65 16.27 -10.84
CA LYS A 371 75.89 17.21 -10.05
C LYS A 371 75.10 18.04 -11.04
N THR A 372 73.81 17.73 -11.15
CA THR A 372 72.87 18.44 -12.02
C THR A 372 72.99 19.92 -11.68
N ASN A 373 73.53 20.70 -12.62
CA ASN A 373 73.80 22.12 -12.45
C ASN A 373 72.57 22.78 -11.81
N VAL A 374 72.75 23.46 -10.67
CA VAL A 374 71.66 23.91 -9.77
C VAL A 374 70.63 24.83 -10.47
N PHE A 375 71.01 25.39 -11.61
CA PHE A 375 70.22 26.28 -12.47
C PHE A 375 69.64 25.59 -13.72
N ALA A 376 70.06 24.37 -14.04
CA ALA A 376 69.48 23.60 -15.13
C ALA A 376 68.07 23.11 -14.75
N VAL A 377 67.08 23.41 -15.59
CA VAL A 377 65.68 22.96 -15.38
C VAL A 377 65.59 21.44 -15.47
N GLY A 378 66.29 20.83 -16.44
CA GLY A 378 66.27 19.38 -16.66
C GLY A 378 64.85 18.82 -16.81
N SER A 379 64.62 17.61 -16.30
CA SER A 379 63.32 16.94 -16.32
C SER A 379 62.28 17.51 -15.32
N ARG A 380 62.53 18.68 -14.71
CA ARG A 380 61.52 19.37 -13.88
C ARG A 380 60.35 19.86 -14.74
N LEU A 381 60.62 20.23 -16.00
CA LEU A 381 59.58 20.60 -16.97
C LEU A 381 58.58 19.45 -17.22
N ASP A 382 59.06 18.20 -17.19
CA ASP A 382 58.22 17.01 -17.40
C ASP A 382 57.21 16.81 -16.26
N THR A 383 57.47 17.39 -15.08
CA THR A 383 56.52 17.40 -13.94
C THR A 383 55.35 18.37 -14.17
N LEU A 384 55.51 19.38 -15.02
CA LEU A 384 54.43 20.29 -15.45
C LEU A 384 53.66 19.74 -16.65
N LYS A 385 54.35 19.02 -17.55
CA LYS A 385 53.75 18.38 -18.74
C LYS A 385 52.93 17.13 -18.37
N ASN A 386 53.48 16.24 -17.53
CA ASN A 386 52.81 14.99 -17.12
C ASN A 386 51.86 15.22 -15.94
N GLN A 387 50.76 15.94 -16.19
CA GLN A 387 49.75 16.25 -15.17
C GLN A 387 49.06 15.00 -14.60
N ASP A 388 49.09 13.86 -15.30
CA ASP A 388 48.49 12.58 -14.92
C ASP A 388 49.40 11.66 -14.07
N ALA A 389 50.63 12.07 -13.75
CA ALA A 389 51.58 11.19 -13.04
C ALA A 389 51.01 10.70 -11.69
N GLY A 390 51.00 9.38 -11.47
CA GLY A 390 50.38 8.79 -10.27
C GLY A 390 51.05 9.18 -8.94
N LEU A 391 50.43 8.76 -7.83
CA LEU A 391 50.95 8.93 -6.48
C LEU A 391 52.32 8.24 -6.30
N ILE A 392 53.30 8.96 -5.73
CA ILE A 392 54.62 8.38 -5.41
C ILE A 392 54.48 7.41 -4.22
N LEU A 393 54.57 6.12 -4.51
CA LEU A 393 54.65 5.04 -3.53
C LEU A 393 56.08 4.96 -2.96
N ILE A 394 56.25 5.39 -1.71
CA ILE A 394 57.57 5.51 -1.07
C ILE A 394 58.37 4.19 -1.06
N HIS A 395 57.70 3.05 -0.86
CA HIS A 395 58.32 1.73 -0.88
C HIS A 395 58.96 1.42 -2.24
N VAL A 396 58.16 1.49 -3.31
CA VAL A 396 58.60 1.23 -4.70
C VAL A 396 59.67 2.22 -5.15
N ALA A 397 59.57 3.47 -4.72
CA ALA A 397 60.57 4.50 -5.00
C ALA A 397 61.91 4.21 -4.31
N ASN A 398 61.90 3.76 -3.06
CA ASN A 398 63.12 3.38 -2.34
C ASN A 398 63.78 2.13 -2.93
N GLU A 399 63.01 1.09 -3.28
CA GLU A 399 63.51 -0.14 -3.91
C GLU A 399 64.19 0.13 -5.26
N LYS A 400 63.57 0.98 -6.09
CA LYS A 400 64.13 1.40 -7.39
C LYS A 400 65.17 2.53 -7.25
N HIS A 401 65.54 2.90 -6.03
CA HIS A 401 66.46 3.99 -5.68
C HIS A 401 66.17 5.32 -6.39
N LEU A 402 64.90 5.59 -6.68
CA LEU A 402 64.47 6.76 -7.45
C LEU A 402 64.61 8.04 -6.64
N LYS A 403 65.02 9.11 -7.33
CA LYS A 403 65.11 10.47 -6.80
C LYS A 403 64.27 11.40 -7.64
N TYR A 404 63.52 12.26 -6.96
CA TYR A 404 62.53 13.14 -7.58
C TYR A 404 62.87 14.62 -7.37
N PRO A 405 62.53 15.50 -8.32
CA PRO A 405 62.53 16.93 -8.08
C PRO A 405 61.49 17.30 -7.01
N TYR A 406 61.71 18.43 -6.32
CA TYR A 406 60.80 18.89 -5.26
C TYR A 406 59.37 19.07 -5.77
N GLU A 407 59.20 19.48 -7.02
CA GLU A 407 57.90 19.68 -7.67
C GLU A 407 57.07 18.40 -7.71
N ALA A 408 57.69 17.25 -7.99
CA ALA A 408 57.01 15.96 -8.06
C ALA A 408 56.62 15.45 -6.66
N LEU A 409 57.48 15.65 -5.67
CA LEU A 409 57.16 15.36 -4.26
C LEU A 409 56.01 16.23 -3.74
N PHE A 410 56.05 17.53 -4.06
CA PHE A 410 55.00 18.48 -3.70
C PHE A 410 53.67 18.13 -4.36
N ARG A 411 53.66 17.85 -5.67
CA ARG A 411 52.47 17.41 -6.39
C ARG A 411 51.91 16.11 -5.78
N SER A 412 52.77 15.13 -5.48
CA SER A 412 52.36 13.85 -4.88
C SER A 412 51.76 14.01 -3.48
N PHE A 413 52.29 14.91 -2.65
CA PHE A 413 51.71 15.22 -1.33
C PHE A 413 50.32 15.85 -1.44
N ASN A 414 50.14 16.82 -2.34
CA ASN A 414 48.85 17.50 -2.52
C ASN A 414 47.81 16.60 -3.19
N LEU A 415 48.21 15.73 -4.13
CA LEU A 415 47.32 14.73 -4.74
C LEU A 415 46.77 13.78 -3.66
N ALA A 416 47.64 13.16 -2.86
CA ALA A 416 47.21 12.35 -1.72
C ALA A 416 46.25 13.10 -0.77
N LEU A 417 46.54 14.37 -0.49
CA LEU A 417 45.73 15.19 0.40
C LEU A 417 44.33 15.45 -0.20
N ILE A 418 44.24 15.78 -1.48
CA ILE A 418 42.98 16.02 -2.18
C ILE A 418 42.14 14.74 -2.27
N ASP A 419 42.76 13.61 -2.64
CA ASP A 419 42.06 12.32 -2.78
C ASP A 419 41.48 11.86 -1.44
N ASN A 420 42.30 11.87 -0.37
CA ASN A 420 41.87 11.46 0.96
C ASN A 420 40.82 12.42 1.52
N ALA A 421 41.01 13.74 1.40
CA ALA A 421 40.04 14.73 1.84
C ALA A 421 38.70 14.62 1.11
N SER A 422 38.72 14.35 -0.20
CA SER A 422 37.49 14.16 -0.98
C SER A 422 36.74 12.90 -0.56
N SER A 423 37.44 11.77 -0.38
CA SER A 423 36.84 10.52 0.10
C SER A 423 36.25 10.66 1.51
N GLU A 424 36.96 11.33 2.42
CA GLU A 424 36.51 11.58 3.79
C GLU A 424 35.31 12.53 3.83
N TYR A 425 35.32 13.63 3.06
CA TYR A 425 34.18 14.55 3.01
C TYR A 425 32.91 13.87 2.50
N LEU A 426 33.02 13.03 1.46
CA LEU A 426 31.90 12.23 0.96
C LEU A 426 31.39 11.25 2.02
N PHE A 427 32.28 10.53 2.73
CA PHE A 427 31.88 9.66 3.84
C PHE A 427 31.18 10.44 4.97
N LEU A 428 31.71 11.59 5.39
CA LEU A 428 31.12 12.42 6.45
C LEU A 428 29.72 12.89 6.07
N VAL A 429 29.53 13.34 4.82
CA VAL A 429 28.21 13.69 4.28
C VAL A 429 27.28 12.47 4.29
N GLU A 430 27.75 11.31 3.83
CA GLU A 430 26.91 10.12 3.75
C GLU A 430 26.50 9.55 5.12
N TYR A 431 27.42 9.52 6.09
CA TYR A 431 27.27 8.82 7.37
C TYR A 431 26.69 9.69 8.49
N PHE A 432 26.98 11.01 8.50
CA PHE A 432 26.56 11.93 9.57
C PHE A 432 25.47 12.95 9.18
N SER A 433 24.97 12.96 7.93
CA SER A 433 23.76 13.70 7.57
C SER A 433 22.51 13.02 8.13
N LYS A 434 21.51 13.79 8.56
CA LYS A 434 20.20 13.22 8.94
C LYS A 434 19.39 12.90 7.69
N ARG A 435 18.62 11.81 7.70
CA ARG A 435 17.69 11.41 6.62
C ARG A 435 16.72 12.50 6.14
N SER A 436 16.46 13.54 6.94
CA SER A 436 15.57 14.68 6.61
C SER A 436 16.32 15.94 6.12
N GLN A 437 17.52 16.24 6.66
CA GLN A 437 18.31 17.42 6.28
C GLN A 437 19.82 17.16 6.48
N PRO A 438 20.69 17.53 5.51
CA PRO A 438 22.12 17.40 5.65
C PRO A 438 22.69 18.48 6.60
N ASP A 439 23.50 18.05 7.56
CA ASP A 439 24.14 18.89 8.58
C ASP A 439 25.44 19.50 8.04
N ILE A 440 25.35 20.27 6.95
CA ILE A 440 26.52 20.64 6.12
C ILE A 440 27.56 21.43 6.92
N GLU A 441 27.15 22.39 7.76
CA GLU A 441 28.10 23.18 8.56
C GLU A 441 28.68 22.36 9.73
N GLY A 442 27.91 21.45 10.34
CA GLY A 442 28.43 20.50 11.33
C GLY A 442 29.45 19.52 10.72
N ILE A 443 29.18 19.03 9.51
CA ILE A 443 30.10 18.20 8.71
C ILE A 443 31.36 18.99 8.34
N ARG A 444 31.23 20.24 7.90
CA ARG A 444 32.36 21.14 7.61
C ARG A 444 33.24 21.39 8.84
N GLY A 445 32.64 21.56 10.02
CA GLY A 445 33.36 21.67 11.29
C GLY A 445 34.15 20.40 11.62
N VAL A 446 33.52 19.22 11.48
CA VAL A 446 34.18 17.92 11.68
C VAL A 446 35.33 17.71 10.70
N PHE A 447 35.10 17.93 9.40
CA PHE A 447 36.11 17.84 8.35
C PHE A 447 37.30 18.77 8.64
N SER A 448 37.03 20.01 9.02
CA SER A 448 38.06 20.99 9.38
C SER A 448 38.88 20.52 10.58
N HIS A 449 38.25 20.00 11.63
CA HIS A 449 38.94 19.45 12.80
C HIS A 449 39.84 18.25 12.44
N ILE A 450 39.38 17.35 11.56
CA ILE A 450 40.15 16.19 11.08
C ILE A 450 41.39 16.63 10.29
N PHE A 451 41.24 17.51 9.29
CA PHE A 451 42.34 17.86 8.38
C PHE A 451 43.20 19.05 8.81
N GLU A 452 42.82 19.83 9.84
CA GLU A 452 43.61 20.97 10.31
C GLU A 452 45.11 20.64 10.57
N PRO A 453 45.49 19.53 11.25
CA PRO A 453 46.91 19.20 11.45
C PRO A 453 47.62 18.90 10.12
N THR A 454 46.98 18.14 9.24
CA THR A 454 47.50 17.76 7.91
C THR A 454 47.66 18.98 7.00
N LEU A 455 46.71 19.92 7.03
CA LEU A 455 46.78 21.20 6.32
C LEU A 455 47.89 22.09 6.90
N LYS A 456 48.05 22.15 8.23
CA LYS A 456 49.18 22.85 8.87
C LYS A 456 50.53 22.25 8.49
N LEU A 457 50.64 20.93 8.38
CA LEU A 457 51.83 20.23 7.89
C LEU A 457 52.14 20.60 6.43
N GLY A 458 51.14 20.52 5.53
CA GLY A 458 51.29 20.92 4.13
C GLY A 458 51.70 22.38 3.97
N LEU A 459 51.04 23.30 4.68
CA LEU A 459 51.40 24.71 4.70
C LEU A 459 52.82 24.94 5.26
N ALA A 460 53.24 24.21 6.29
CA ALA A 460 54.61 24.27 6.81
C ALA A 460 55.66 23.76 5.79
N ARG A 461 55.28 22.89 4.85
CA ARG A 461 56.13 22.46 3.71
C ARG A 461 56.16 23.47 2.56
N THR A 462 55.10 24.27 2.35
CA THR A 462 55.12 25.38 1.36
C THR A 462 55.97 26.57 1.81
N LYS A 463 56.06 26.84 3.12
CA LYS A 463 56.76 27.99 3.68
C LYS A 463 58.28 27.78 3.65
N ILE A 464 58.93 28.39 2.65
CA ILE A 464 60.39 28.51 2.58
C ILE A 464 60.89 29.12 3.91
N LYS A 465 61.65 28.35 4.69
CA LYS A 465 62.24 28.84 5.94
C LYS A 465 63.31 29.90 5.59
N PRO A 466 63.24 31.14 6.12
CA PRO A 466 64.08 32.25 5.65
C PRO A 466 65.59 32.03 5.85
N LYS A 467 66.00 31.13 6.75
CA LYS A 467 67.40 30.72 6.92
C LYS A 467 68.04 30.08 5.67
N ASN A 468 67.24 29.66 4.69
CA ASN A 468 67.73 29.00 3.47
C ASN A 468 67.75 29.91 2.23
N VAL A 469 67.44 31.22 2.35
CA VAL A 469 67.39 32.15 1.20
C VAL A 469 68.81 32.60 0.81
N HIS A 470 69.59 31.68 0.23
CA HIS A 470 70.82 31.99 -0.49
C HIS A 470 70.47 32.72 -1.80
N PRO A 471 71.32 33.63 -2.32
CA PRO A 471 71.12 34.26 -3.63
C PRO A 471 70.81 33.30 -4.79
N HIS A 472 71.24 32.04 -4.74
CA HIS A 472 70.91 31.03 -5.75
C HIS A 472 69.42 30.64 -5.75
N TRP A 473 68.73 30.66 -4.60
CA TRP A 473 67.28 30.43 -4.53
C TRP A 473 66.50 31.60 -5.10
N ILE A 474 66.98 32.83 -4.90
CA ILE A 474 66.38 34.04 -5.49
C ILE A 474 66.56 34.00 -7.01
N ALA A 475 67.80 33.83 -7.50
CA ALA A 475 68.10 33.75 -8.92
C ALA A 475 67.34 32.60 -9.62
N ARG A 476 67.25 31.42 -8.97
CA ARG A 476 66.45 30.30 -9.47
C ARG A 476 64.95 30.61 -9.52
N ARG A 477 64.37 31.22 -8.49
CA ARG A 477 62.96 31.66 -8.52
C ARG A 477 62.71 32.72 -9.59
N TYR A 478 63.67 33.60 -9.85
CA TYR A 478 63.60 34.60 -10.91
C TYR A 478 63.68 33.96 -12.31
N GLY A 479 64.55 32.97 -12.50
CA GLY A 479 64.62 32.18 -13.74
C GLY A 479 63.36 31.34 -13.97
N GLU A 480 62.85 30.68 -12.92
CA GLU A 480 61.58 29.94 -12.96
C GLU A 480 60.40 30.87 -13.32
N PHE A 481 60.35 32.07 -12.77
CA PHE A 481 59.35 33.10 -13.11
C PHE A 481 59.52 33.62 -14.55
N ALA A 482 60.74 33.92 -14.99
CA ALA A 482 61.01 34.40 -16.34
C ALA A 482 60.66 33.35 -17.41
N CYS A 483 61.01 32.07 -17.20
CA CYS A 483 60.63 30.98 -18.10
C CYS A 483 59.10 30.77 -18.13
N SER A 484 58.40 30.94 -17.01
CA SER A 484 56.93 30.89 -16.98
C SER A 484 56.30 32.06 -17.74
N LEU A 485 56.87 33.27 -17.66
CA LEU A 485 56.41 34.42 -18.43
C LEU A 485 56.67 34.26 -19.94
N LEU A 486 57.80 33.65 -20.33
CA LEU A 486 58.09 33.33 -21.73
C LEU A 486 57.09 32.31 -22.28
N LEU A 487 56.83 31.22 -21.56
CA LEU A 487 55.82 30.23 -21.95
C LEU A 487 54.42 30.85 -22.12
N LEU A 488 53.99 31.71 -21.19
CA LEU A 488 52.72 32.46 -21.28
C LEU A 488 52.67 33.52 -22.41
N ASN A 489 53.80 33.75 -23.09
CA ASN A 489 53.92 34.65 -24.22
C ASN A 489 54.04 33.88 -25.55
N ASP A 490 54.73 32.73 -25.54
CA ASP A 490 54.76 31.78 -26.67
C ASP A 490 53.37 31.14 -26.89
N GLU A 491 52.66 30.76 -25.81
CA GLU A 491 51.25 30.32 -25.86
C GLU A 491 50.28 31.40 -26.39
N LYS A 492 50.72 32.67 -26.49
CA LYS A 492 49.98 33.75 -27.16
C LYS A 492 50.38 33.97 -28.61
N ALA A 493 51.57 33.51 -29.02
CA ALA A 493 52.02 33.57 -30.40
C ALA A 493 51.24 32.59 -31.28
N ASP A 494 51.00 31.37 -30.79
CA ASP A 494 50.21 30.33 -31.50
C ASP A 494 48.68 30.61 -31.54
N VAL A 495 48.22 31.74 -31.00
CA VAL A 495 46.78 32.10 -30.88
C VAL A 495 46.44 33.44 -31.56
N MET A 496 47.30 33.94 -32.44
CA MET A 496 46.91 34.91 -33.48
C MET A 496 47.22 34.35 -34.89
N PRO A 497 46.27 34.45 -35.84
CA PRO A 497 46.42 33.98 -37.23
C PRO A 497 47.20 34.97 -38.13
#